data_AF-A0AAV3TVS1-F1
#
_entry.id   AF-A0AAV3TVS1-F1
#
_cell.length_a   1.000
_cell.length_b   1.000
_cell.length_c   1.000
_cell.angle_alpha   90.00
_cell.angle_beta   90.00
_cell.angle_gamma   90.00
#
_symmetry.space_group_name_H-M   'P 1'
#
loop_
_entity.id
_entity.type
_entity.pdbx_description
1 polymer ?
#
loop_
_entity_poly.entity_id
_entity_poly.type
_entity_poly.pdbx_seq_one_letter_code
_entity_poly.pdbx_strand_id
1 'polypeptide(L)'
;MRERSLLWIGYWIVISFIWLLRIPAAQSFSVHLCGLTAAVFIFGWPLTVILGAMAVVVNQLLEPMPWYTLSSQMLLAVLIPASIAYGVRRLVLALPVNNLFVYLLGGGFFGSMATTAASALTILALFWALDVWSLRVVLQDNLWLFAVSMFPEGFMGGAVLTTITVLWPELVKNYDDERYLSDR
;
A
#
# COMPACT_ATOMS: atom_id res chain seq x y z
N MET A 1 -18.50 -7.63 -15.36
CA MET A 1 -18.70 -6.36 -14.60
C MET A 1 -19.02 -6.61 -13.12
N ARG A 2 -19.92 -7.55 -12.77
CA ARG A 2 -20.33 -7.82 -11.38
C ARG A 2 -19.19 -8.31 -10.46
N GLU A 3 -18.29 -9.14 -10.97
CA GLU A 3 -17.14 -9.67 -10.20
C GLU A 3 -16.13 -8.58 -9.84
N ARG A 4 -15.86 -7.65 -10.77
CA ARG A 4 -14.97 -6.50 -10.51
C ARG A 4 -15.51 -5.59 -9.40
N SER A 5 -16.81 -5.33 -9.38
CA SER A 5 -17.41 -4.54 -8.29
C SER A 5 -17.32 -5.25 -6.94
N LEU A 6 -17.52 -6.57 -6.90
CA LEU A 6 -17.38 -7.35 -5.67
C LEU A 6 -15.94 -7.36 -5.15
N LEU A 7 -14.96 -7.45 -6.07
CA LEU A 7 -13.55 -7.38 -5.70
C LEU A 7 -13.18 -6.04 -5.06
N TRP A 8 -13.62 -4.91 -5.64
CA TRP A 8 -13.32 -3.59 -5.09
C TRP A 8 -13.94 -3.38 -3.71
N ILE A 9 -15.19 -3.82 -3.55
CA ILE A 9 -15.90 -3.73 -2.27
C ILE A 9 -15.23 -4.63 -1.24
N GLY A 10 -14.93 -5.89 -1.59
CA GLY A 10 -14.25 -6.83 -0.71
C GLY A 10 -12.88 -6.30 -0.27
N TYR A 11 -12.10 -5.76 -1.21
CA TYR A 11 -10.81 -5.15 -0.92
C TYR A 11 -10.93 -3.96 0.03
N TRP A 12 -11.88 -3.06 -0.24
CA TRP A 12 -12.15 -1.91 0.62
C TRP A 12 -12.57 -2.31 2.03
N ILE A 13 -13.39 -3.35 2.19
CA ILE A 13 -13.76 -3.88 3.50
C ILE A 13 -12.50 -4.38 4.21
N VAL A 14 -11.71 -5.25 3.56
CA VAL A 14 -10.51 -5.84 4.15
C VAL A 14 -9.52 -4.76 4.59
N ILE A 15 -9.21 -3.78 3.73
CA ILE A 15 -8.27 -2.72 4.08
C ILE A 15 -8.82 -1.83 5.22
N SER A 16 -10.13 -1.57 5.24
CA SER A 16 -10.74 -0.80 6.33
C SER A 16 -10.59 -1.50 7.68
N PHE A 17 -10.74 -2.83 7.73
CA PHE A 17 -10.55 -3.63 8.94
C PHE A 17 -9.09 -3.79 9.33
N ILE A 18 -8.19 -4.02 8.35
CA ILE A 18 -6.76 -4.16 8.63
C ILE A 18 -6.20 -2.87 9.24
N TRP A 19 -6.70 -1.70 8.85
CA TRP A 19 -6.23 -0.42 9.38
C TRP A 19 -6.64 -0.16 10.84
N LEU A 20 -7.64 -0.89 11.34
CA LEU A 20 -7.96 -0.94 12.78
C LEU A 20 -6.89 -1.71 13.57
N LEU A 21 -6.18 -2.64 12.91
CA LEU A 21 -5.05 -3.38 13.50
C LEU A 21 -3.78 -2.54 13.41
N ARG A 22 -3.66 -1.56 14.30
CA ARG A 22 -2.49 -0.67 14.37
C ARG A 22 -1.66 -0.91 15.62
N ILE A 23 -0.35 -0.80 15.45
CA ILE A 23 0.62 -0.87 16.54
C ILE A 23 0.89 0.58 16.98
N PRO A 24 0.61 0.94 18.24
CA PRO A 24 0.95 2.26 18.74
C PRO A 24 2.47 2.46 18.72
N ALA A 25 2.91 3.58 18.15
CA ALA A 25 4.29 4.03 18.09
C ALA A 25 4.49 5.22 19.03
N ALA A 26 5.72 5.73 19.10
CA ALA A 26 6.02 6.91 19.91
C ALA A 26 5.22 8.14 19.45
N GLN A 27 4.92 9.04 20.39
CA GLN A 27 4.29 10.35 20.14
C GLN A 27 2.95 10.31 19.39
N SER A 28 2.07 9.37 19.76
CA SER A 28 0.70 9.26 19.21
C SER A 28 0.64 8.90 17.72
N PHE A 29 1.75 8.48 17.12
CA PHE A 29 1.75 7.87 15.81
C PHE A 29 1.43 6.38 15.91
N SER A 30 0.90 5.79 14.85
CA SER A 30 0.62 4.36 14.82
C SER A 30 0.99 3.82 13.46
N VAL A 31 1.48 2.58 13.44
CA VAL A 31 1.82 1.87 12.22
C VAL A 31 0.81 0.76 12.01
N HIS A 32 0.19 0.73 10.85
CA HIS A 32 -0.70 -0.34 10.41
C HIS A 32 -0.15 -0.99 9.15
N LEU A 33 -0.68 -2.16 8.80
CA LEU A 33 -0.47 -2.71 7.47
C LEU A 33 -1.19 -1.83 6.44
N CYS A 34 -0.44 -1.32 5.46
CA CYS A 34 -0.89 -0.41 4.43
C CYS A 34 -1.72 -1.14 3.37
N GLY A 35 -1.16 -2.18 2.72
CA GLY A 35 -1.85 -2.90 1.65
C GLY A 35 -2.13 -2.08 0.38
N LEU A 36 -1.71 -0.82 0.27
CA LEU A 36 -2.03 -0.02 -0.92
C LEU A 36 -1.21 -0.42 -2.15
N THR A 37 -0.05 -1.05 -1.99
CA THR A 37 0.76 -1.51 -3.13
C THR A 37 0.01 -2.53 -3.98
N ALA A 38 -0.55 -3.57 -3.35
CA ALA A 38 -1.36 -4.56 -4.06
C ALA A 38 -2.57 -3.91 -4.75
N ALA A 39 -3.24 -2.97 -4.08
CA ALA A 39 -4.34 -2.20 -4.67
C ALA A 39 -3.92 -1.44 -5.93
N VAL A 40 -2.75 -0.79 -5.93
CA VAL A 40 -2.26 -0.06 -7.10
C VAL A 40 -1.94 -1.01 -8.25
N PHE A 41 -1.38 -2.18 -7.97
CA PHE A 41 -1.12 -3.19 -9.01
C PHE A 41 -2.43 -3.73 -9.62
N ILE A 42 -3.42 -4.03 -8.79
CA ILE A 42 -4.69 -4.65 -9.21
C ILE A 42 -5.66 -3.63 -9.81
N PHE A 43 -5.85 -2.47 -9.19
CA PHE A 43 -6.88 -1.49 -9.56
C PHE A 43 -6.34 -0.25 -10.25
N GLY A 44 -5.05 0.03 -10.07
CA GLY A 44 -4.42 1.28 -10.47
C GLY A 44 -4.55 2.38 -9.42
N TRP A 45 -3.80 3.46 -9.61
CA TRP A 45 -3.69 4.57 -8.65
C TRP A 45 -5.02 5.27 -8.34
N PRO A 46 -5.85 5.70 -9.33
CA PRO A 46 -7.05 6.49 -9.01
C PRO A 46 -8.05 5.73 -8.13
N LEU A 47 -8.30 4.45 -8.44
CA LEU A 47 -9.20 3.62 -7.64
C LEU A 47 -8.61 3.36 -6.25
N THR A 48 -7.30 3.12 -6.16
CA THR A 48 -6.64 2.91 -4.87
C THR A 48 -6.80 4.11 -3.95
N VAL A 49 -6.66 5.34 -4.48
CA VAL A 49 -6.88 6.56 -3.71
C VAL A 49 -8.33 6.66 -3.21
N ILE A 50 -9.31 6.33 -4.05
CA ILE A 50 -10.73 6.33 -3.66
C ILE A 50 -11.00 5.30 -2.56
N LEU A 51 -10.55 4.05 -2.73
CA LEU A 51 -10.77 3.00 -1.75
C LEU A 51 -10.06 3.32 -0.42
N GLY A 52 -8.83 3.83 -0.48
CA GLY A 52 -8.09 4.28 0.69
C GLY A 52 -8.77 5.45 1.40
N ALA A 53 -9.27 6.45 0.66
CA ALA A 53 -10.03 7.57 1.24
C ALA A 53 -11.31 7.09 1.93
N MET A 54 -12.06 6.17 1.31
CA MET A 54 -13.23 5.57 1.94
C MET A 54 -12.84 4.78 3.20
N ALA A 55 -11.70 4.07 3.20
CA ALA A 55 -11.20 3.34 4.36
C ALA A 55 -10.85 4.28 5.52
N VAL A 56 -10.18 5.42 5.26
CA VAL A 56 -9.94 6.46 6.27
C VAL A 56 -11.24 6.94 6.88
N VAL A 57 -12.26 7.23 6.07
CA VAL A 57 -13.57 7.69 6.55
C VAL A 57 -14.23 6.63 7.44
N VAL A 58 -14.18 5.35 7.06
CA VAL A 58 -14.71 4.26 7.91
C VAL A 58 -13.96 4.17 9.23
N ASN A 59 -12.63 4.19 9.20
CA ASN A 59 -11.81 4.13 10.43
C ASN A 59 -12.12 5.32 11.35
N GLN A 60 -12.27 6.52 10.80
CA GLN A 60 -12.66 7.73 11.53
C GLN A 60 -14.06 7.65 12.15
N LEU A 61 -15.00 6.91 11.55
CA LEU A 61 -16.33 6.68 12.11
C LEU A 61 -16.32 5.64 13.23
N LEU A 62 -15.48 4.61 13.10
CA LEU A 62 -15.33 3.55 14.10
C LEU A 62 -14.51 4.00 15.31
N GLU A 63 -13.51 4.83 15.09
CA GLU A 63 -12.64 5.41 16.12
C GLU A 63 -12.56 6.92 15.96
N PRO A 64 -13.53 7.66 16.56
CA PRO A 64 -13.63 9.10 16.39
C PRO A 64 -12.38 9.85 16.87
N MET A 65 -11.66 10.43 15.93
CA MET A 65 -10.58 11.41 16.12
C MET A 65 -11.08 12.84 15.78
N PRO A 66 -10.35 13.90 16.15
CA PRO A 66 -10.73 15.26 15.75
C PRO A 66 -10.79 15.42 14.22
N TRP A 67 -11.81 16.07 13.68
CA TRP A 67 -12.03 16.15 12.22
C TRP A 67 -10.85 16.72 11.41
N TYR A 68 -10.01 17.55 12.02
CA TYR A 68 -8.81 18.08 11.37
C TYR A 68 -7.73 17.02 11.08
N THR A 69 -7.78 15.83 11.72
CA THR A 69 -6.85 14.73 11.46
C THR A 69 -7.21 13.93 10.21
N LEU A 70 -8.40 14.17 9.62
CA LEU A 70 -8.82 13.46 8.41
C LEU A 70 -7.90 13.79 7.24
N SER A 71 -7.55 15.07 7.07
CA SER A 71 -6.70 15.54 5.96
C SER A 71 -5.28 14.98 6.07
N SER A 72 -4.71 14.95 7.27
CA SER A 72 -3.39 14.36 7.50
C SER A 72 -3.40 12.85 7.28
N GLN A 73 -4.44 12.13 7.73
CA GLN A 73 -4.57 10.69 7.45
C GLN A 73 -4.72 10.39 5.96
N MET A 74 -5.53 11.17 5.22
CA MET A 74 -5.62 11.01 3.77
C MET A 74 -4.26 11.22 3.08
N LEU A 75 -3.46 12.18 3.54
CA LEU A 75 -2.14 12.42 2.97
C LEU A 75 -1.16 11.29 3.31
N LEU A 76 -1.03 10.97 4.61
CA LEU A 76 0.00 10.08 5.14
C LEU A 76 -0.30 8.60 4.91
N ALA A 77 -1.56 8.19 5.08
CA ALA A 77 -1.95 6.78 4.95
C ALA A 77 -2.36 6.41 3.52
N VAL A 78 -2.83 7.36 2.70
CA VAL A 78 -3.36 7.06 1.35
C VAL A 78 -2.50 7.65 0.24
N LEU A 79 -2.41 8.98 0.15
CA LEU A 79 -1.85 9.64 -1.03
C LEU A 79 -0.35 9.38 -1.21
N ILE A 80 0.44 9.49 -0.15
CA ILE A 80 1.89 9.23 -0.19
C ILE A 80 2.15 7.77 -0.57
N PRO A 81 1.63 6.75 0.15
CA PRO A 81 1.93 5.37 -0.18
C PRO A 81 1.39 4.94 -1.53
N ALA A 82 0.18 5.37 -1.92
CA ALA A 82 -0.38 5.04 -3.23
C ALA A 82 0.45 5.63 -4.38
N SER A 83 0.95 6.86 -4.23
CA SER A 83 1.76 7.52 -5.27
C SER A 83 3.12 6.86 -5.42
N ILE A 84 3.75 6.46 -4.30
CA ILE A 84 5.00 5.70 -4.31
C ILE A 84 4.77 4.32 -4.94
N ALA A 85 3.72 3.60 -4.53
CA ALA A 85 3.34 2.32 -5.12
C ALA A 85 3.12 2.43 -6.64
N TYR A 86 2.53 3.52 -7.11
CA TYR A 86 2.34 3.77 -8.53
C TYR A 86 3.67 3.97 -9.26
N GLY A 87 4.62 4.69 -8.64
CA GLY A 87 5.99 4.79 -9.13
C GLY A 87 6.66 3.42 -9.26
N VAL A 88 6.61 2.62 -8.20
CA VAL A 88 7.15 1.24 -8.16
C VAL A 88 6.50 0.37 -9.23
N ARG A 89 5.17 0.41 -9.37
CA ARG A 89 4.44 -0.30 -10.43
C ARG A 89 4.94 0.08 -11.82
N ARG A 90 5.15 1.38 -12.09
CA ARG A 90 5.68 1.84 -13.38
C ARG A 90 7.10 1.33 -13.63
N LEU A 91 7.95 1.32 -12.61
CA LEU A 91 9.31 0.77 -12.72
C LEU A 91 9.28 -0.73 -13.05
N VAL A 92 8.48 -1.51 -12.33
CA VAL A 92 8.35 -2.96 -12.57
C VAL A 92 7.82 -3.26 -13.97
N LEU A 93 6.80 -2.52 -14.43
CA LEU A 93 6.23 -2.71 -15.79
C LEU A 93 7.14 -2.24 -16.92
N ALA A 94 8.07 -1.32 -16.63
CA ALA A 94 9.08 -0.84 -17.58
C ALA A 94 10.23 -1.83 -17.76
N LEU A 95 10.40 -2.80 -16.86
CA LEU A 95 11.42 -3.83 -17.02
C LEU A 95 11.08 -4.70 -18.25
N PRO A 96 12.04 -4.96 -19.15
CA PRO A 96 11.84 -5.78 -20.36
C PRO A 96 11.79 -7.28 -20.05
N VAL A 97 11.38 -7.66 -18.84
CA VAL A 97 11.38 -9.05 -18.37
C VAL A 97 9.96 -9.60 -18.45
N ASN A 98 9.74 -10.54 -19.36
CA ASN A 98 8.45 -11.22 -19.57
C ASN A 98 8.30 -12.44 -18.65
N ASN A 99 8.52 -12.26 -17.34
CA ASN A 99 8.42 -13.35 -16.36
C ASN A 99 7.38 -13.00 -15.29
N LEU A 100 6.35 -13.83 -15.18
CA LEU A 100 5.30 -13.71 -14.16
C LEU A 100 5.89 -13.65 -12.75
N PHE A 101 6.98 -14.35 -12.47
CA PHE A 101 7.67 -14.31 -11.18
C PHE A 101 8.21 -12.91 -10.84
N VAL A 102 8.70 -12.15 -11.84
CA VAL A 102 9.17 -10.78 -11.62
C VAL A 102 7.99 -9.85 -11.34
N TYR A 103 6.83 -10.09 -11.96
CA TYR A 103 5.62 -9.34 -11.66
C TYR A 103 5.11 -9.65 -10.23
N LEU A 104 5.02 -10.94 -9.88
CA LEU A 104 4.47 -11.39 -8.60
C LEU A 104 5.41 -11.16 -7.41
N LEU A 105 6.66 -11.62 -7.50
CA LEU A 105 7.64 -11.43 -6.43
C LEU A 105 8.27 -10.04 -6.48
N GLY A 106 8.65 -9.56 -7.66
CA GLY A 106 9.25 -8.24 -7.82
C GLY A 106 8.26 -7.11 -7.55
N GLY A 107 7.06 -7.16 -8.14
CA GLY A 107 6.01 -6.15 -7.91
C GLY A 107 5.25 -6.34 -6.61
N GLY A 108 4.81 -7.57 -6.33
CA GLY A 108 4.00 -7.88 -5.14
C GLY A 108 4.81 -7.86 -3.85
N PHE A 109 5.88 -8.65 -3.75
CA PHE A 109 6.67 -8.75 -2.51
C PHE A 109 7.67 -7.61 -2.35
N PHE A 110 8.68 -7.54 -3.23
CA PHE A 110 9.72 -6.52 -3.14
C PHE A 110 9.19 -5.11 -3.39
N GLY A 111 8.22 -4.96 -4.30
CA GLY A 111 7.59 -3.68 -4.58
C GLY A 111 6.79 -3.16 -3.40
N SER A 112 6.13 -4.03 -2.63
CA SER A 112 5.46 -3.64 -1.38
C SER A 112 6.47 -3.25 -0.31
N MET A 113 7.55 -4.00 -0.12
CA MET A 113 8.62 -3.63 0.80
C MET A 113 9.24 -2.25 0.46
N ALA A 114 9.55 -2.04 -0.83
CA ALA A 114 10.14 -0.80 -1.31
C ALA A 114 9.18 0.38 -1.13
N THR A 115 7.88 0.17 -1.42
CA THR A 115 6.85 1.19 -1.21
C THR A 115 6.74 1.56 0.26
N THR A 116 6.70 0.57 1.16
CA THR A 116 6.59 0.80 2.61
C THR A 116 7.82 1.54 3.14
N ALA A 117 9.02 1.14 2.72
CA ALA A 117 10.26 1.81 3.09
C ALA A 117 10.28 3.28 2.62
N ALA A 118 10.00 3.51 1.33
CA ALA A 118 9.99 4.86 0.77
C ALA A 118 8.89 5.74 1.38
N SER A 119 7.71 5.16 1.70
CA SER A 119 6.64 5.87 2.39
C SER A 119 7.05 6.27 3.80
N ALA A 120 7.64 5.34 4.56
CA ALA A 120 8.15 5.62 5.89
C ALA A 120 9.20 6.75 5.85
N LEU A 121 10.20 6.65 4.96
CA LEU A 121 11.21 7.69 4.81
C LEU A 121 10.61 9.05 4.41
N THR A 122 9.61 9.06 3.54
CA THR A 122 8.92 10.30 3.11
C THR A 122 8.17 10.94 4.27
N ILE A 123 7.44 10.15 5.07
CA ILE A 123 6.71 10.63 6.25
C ILE A 123 7.67 11.14 7.31
N LEU A 124 8.76 10.42 7.57
CA LEU A 124 9.80 10.83 8.51
C LEU A 124 10.47 12.14 8.07
N ALA A 125 10.80 12.28 6.78
CA ALA A 125 11.37 13.49 6.23
C ALA A 125 10.39 14.67 6.32
N LEU A 126 9.10 14.45 6.09
CA LEU A 126 8.06 15.47 6.23
C LEU A 126 7.94 15.96 7.68
N PHE A 127 7.91 15.04 8.65
CA PHE A 127 7.84 15.42 10.06
C PHE A 127 9.09 16.14 10.56
N TRP A 128 10.26 15.77 10.04
CA TRP A 128 11.48 16.51 10.32
C TRP A 128 11.45 17.91 9.70
N ALA A 129 11.03 18.05 8.44
CA ALA A 129 10.97 19.33 7.73
C ALA A 129 9.93 20.32 8.32
N LEU A 130 8.91 19.80 8.99
CA LEU A 130 7.87 20.59 9.65
C LEU A 130 8.15 20.85 11.14
N ASP A 131 9.35 20.48 11.64
CA ASP A 131 9.74 20.56 13.04
C ASP A 131 8.75 19.87 14.01
N VAL A 132 8.01 18.87 13.50
CA VAL A 132 7.06 18.09 14.30
C VAL A 132 7.83 17.11 15.19
N TRP A 133 8.82 16.41 14.63
CA TRP A 133 9.66 15.46 15.35
C TRP A 133 11.13 15.82 15.28
N SER A 134 11.81 15.69 16.42
CA SER A 134 13.27 15.78 16.45
C SER A 134 13.90 14.61 15.68
N LEU A 135 15.09 14.85 15.13
CA LEU A 135 15.85 13.82 14.40
C LEU A 135 16.11 12.56 15.24
N ARG A 136 16.20 12.71 16.57
CA ARG A 136 16.34 11.60 17.52
C ARG A 136 15.13 10.67 17.46
N VAL A 137 13.93 11.20 17.53
CA VAL A 137 12.67 10.43 17.53
C VAL A 137 12.45 9.75 16.18
N VAL A 138 12.81 10.46 15.10
CA VAL A 138 12.76 9.93 13.73
C VAL A 138 13.68 8.72 13.57
N LEU A 139 14.94 8.82 13.97
CA LEU A 139 15.97 7.81 13.70
C LEU A 139 16.04 6.70 14.77
N GLN A 140 15.86 7.02 16.04
CA GLN A 140 16.11 6.07 17.13
C GLN A 140 14.84 5.33 17.56
N ASP A 141 13.70 6.00 17.58
CA ASP A 141 12.49 5.45 18.22
C ASP A 141 11.55 4.75 17.24
N ASN A 142 11.58 5.13 15.94
CA ASN A 142 10.59 4.66 14.97
C ASN A 142 11.15 3.85 13.79
N LEU A 143 12.44 4.02 13.44
CA LEU A 143 13.03 3.31 12.29
C LEU A 143 12.90 1.79 12.38
N TRP A 144 13.11 1.23 13.58
CA TRP A 144 12.94 -0.20 13.82
C TRP A 144 11.51 -0.67 13.51
N LEU A 145 10.50 0.05 13.96
CA LEU A 145 9.10 -0.31 13.76
C LEU A 145 8.73 -0.32 12.27
N PHE A 146 9.19 0.69 11.52
CA PHE A 146 9.00 0.73 10.07
C PHE A 146 9.77 -0.38 9.35
N ALA A 147 10.98 -0.70 9.79
CA ALA A 147 11.77 -1.79 9.18
C ALA A 147 11.10 -3.15 9.39
N VAL A 148 10.55 -3.40 10.59
CA VAL A 148 9.82 -4.63 10.89
C VAL A 148 8.51 -4.72 10.10
N SER A 149 7.81 -3.59 9.89
CA SER A 149 6.54 -3.58 9.15
C SER A 149 6.70 -3.82 7.65
N MET A 150 7.89 -3.58 7.08
CA MET A 150 8.16 -3.87 5.67
C MET A 150 7.96 -5.34 5.32
N PHE A 151 8.34 -6.27 6.19
CA PHE A 151 8.26 -7.70 5.87
C PHE A 151 6.81 -8.21 5.77
N PRO A 152 5.93 -7.97 6.77
CA PRO A 152 4.50 -8.26 6.64
C PRO A 152 3.84 -7.59 5.43
N GLU A 153 4.21 -6.34 5.11
CA GLU A 153 3.72 -5.65 3.91
C GLU A 153 4.15 -6.33 2.62
N GLY A 154 5.43 -6.69 2.52
CA GLY A 154 5.96 -7.49 1.42
C GLY A 154 5.19 -8.78 1.25
N PHE A 155 5.04 -9.52 2.33
CA PHE A 155 4.36 -10.81 2.33
C PHE A 155 2.89 -10.68 1.92
N MET A 156 2.14 -9.76 2.54
CA MET A 156 0.74 -9.52 2.22
C MET A 156 0.57 -9.05 0.77
N GLY A 157 1.37 -8.09 0.32
CA GLY A 157 1.31 -7.57 -1.04
C GLY A 157 1.60 -8.65 -2.09
N GLY A 158 2.61 -9.48 -1.84
CA GLY A 158 2.95 -10.64 -2.68
C GLY A 158 1.84 -11.69 -2.70
N ALA A 159 1.31 -12.06 -1.54
CA ALA A 159 0.24 -13.06 -1.42
C ALA A 159 -1.04 -12.61 -2.13
N VAL A 160 -1.49 -11.37 -1.89
CA VAL A 160 -2.70 -10.81 -2.51
C VAL A 160 -2.53 -10.70 -4.02
N LEU A 161 -1.41 -10.13 -4.49
CA LEU A 161 -1.17 -9.98 -5.93
C LEU A 161 -1.11 -11.35 -6.63
N THR A 162 -0.41 -12.31 -6.04
CA THR A 162 -0.31 -13.69 -6.58
C THR A 162 -1.68 -14.36 -6.63
N THR A 163 -2.44 -14.31 -5.55
CA THR A 163 -3.74 -14.98 -5.46
C THR A 163 -4.70 -14.43 -6.51
N ILE A 164 -4.81 -13.10 -6.61
CA ILE A 164 -5.71 -12.48 -7.59
C ILE A 164 -5.23 -12.71 -9.02
N THR A 165 -3.93 -12.60 -9.30
CA THR A 165 -3.40 -12.80 -10.67
C THR A 165 -3.56 -14.25 -11.13
N VAL A 166 -3.39 -15.24 -10.24
CA VAL A 166 -3.49 -16.67 -10.60
C VAL A 166 -4.94 -17.15 -10.68
N LEU A 167 -5.80 -16.73 -9.74
CA LEU A 167 -7.19 -17.19 -9.69
C LEU A 167 -8.12 -16.40 -10.60
N TRP A 168 -7.86 -15.10 -10.79
CA TRP A 168 -8.71 -14.18 -11.55
C TRP A 168 -7.88 -13.12 -12.30
N PRO A 169 -7.05 -13.53 -13.27
CA PRO A 169 -6.16 -12.64 -14.02
C PRO A 169 -6.90 -11.47 -14.68
N GLU A 170 -8.13 -11.68 -15.16
CA GLU A 170 -8.99 -10.67 -15.79
C GLU A 170 -9.38 -9.50 -14.87
N LEU A 171 -9.22 -9.67 -13.55
CA LEU A 171 -9.51 -8.62 -12.57
C LEU A 171 -8.33 -7.67 -12.32
N VAL A 172 -7.11 -8.05 -12.73
CA VAL A 172 -5.89 -7.27 -12.56
C VAL A 172 -5.76 -6.26 -13.71
N LYS A 173 -5.87 -4.97 -13.39
CA LYS A 173 -5.84 -3.89 -14.38
C LYS A 173 -4.45 -3.80 -15.06
N ASN A 174 -4.43 -4.04 -16.37
CA ASN A 174 -3.24 -4.07 -17.23
C ASN A 174 -2.29 -5.26 -16.98
N TYR A 175 -2.81 -6.36 -16.45
CA TYR A 175 -2.16 -7.66 -16.65
C TYR A 175 -2.48 -8.13 -18.07
N ASP A 176 -1.46 -8.58 -18.78
CA ASP A 176 -1.54 -9.02 -20.17
C ASP A 176 -1.03 -10.47 -20.21
N ASP A 177 -1.98 -11.41 -20.29
CA ASP A 177 -1.69 -12.84 -20.30
C ASP A 177 -0.72 -13.22 -21.42
N GLU A 178 -0.85 -12.61 -22.62
CA GLU A 178 0.03 -12.90 -23.75
C GLU A 178 1.46 -12.44 -23.48
N ARG A 179 1.66 -11.34 -22.76
CA ARG A 179 3.00 -10.84 -22.44
C ARG A 179 3.74 -11.72 -21.42
N TYR A 180 3.03 -12.34 -20.48
CA TYR A 180 3.65 -13.06 -19.35
C TYR A 180 3.54 -14.58 -19.41
N LEU A 181 2.61 -15.12 -20.20
CA LEU A 181 2.35 -16.56 -20.35
C LEU A 181 2.51 -17.07 -21.78
N SER A 182 2.77 -16.22 -22.79
CA SER A 182 3.07 -16.76 -24.12
C SER A 182 4.42 -17.47 -24.12
N ASP A 183 4.34 -18.79 -24.28
CA ASP A 183 5.49 -19.64 -24.63
C ASP A 183 6.10 -19.11 -25.93
N ARG A 184 7.42 -18.89 -25.88
CA ARG A 184 8.22 -19.08 -27.09
C ARG A 184 8.52 -20.55 -27.25
#